data_AF-A0AAJ2VIN6-F1
#
_entry.id   AF-A0AAJ2VIN6-F1
#
_cell.length_a   1.000
_cell.length_b   1.000
_cell.length_c   1.000
_cell.angle_alpha   90.00
_cell.angle_beta   90.00
_cell.angle_gamma   90.00
#
_symmetry.space_group_name_H-M   'P 1'
#
loop_
_entity.id
_entity.type
_entity.pdbx_description
1 polymer ?
#
loop_
_entity_poly.entity_id
_entity_poly.type
_entity_poly.pdbx_seq_one_letter_code
_entity_poly.pdbx_strand_id
1 'polypeptide(L)'
;MMANEIKDKLIAVVASLHEQGMTPEQALEHILQAWGGTAKDIALIGLITPQLIADVLHSVYQDAISARQIAMILQQLGYDRPAIADTLRTLFPELSRAGGRA
;
A
#
# COMPACT_ATOMS: atom_id res chain seq x y z
N MET A 1 12.37 -15.97 3.93
CA MET A 1 13.20 -15.29 2.93
C MET A 1 12.36 -14.77 1.76
N MET A 2 11.53 -15.58 1.08
CA MET A 2 10.72 -15.13 -0.08
C MET A 2 9.87 -13.86 0.10
N ALA A 3 9.21 -13.67 1.25
CA ALA A 3 8.33 -12.51 1.45
C ALA A 3 9.08 -11.17 1.35
N ASN A 4 10.35 -11.14 1.77
CA ASN A 4 11.16 -9.93 1.70
C ASN A 4 11.63 -9.65 0.28
N GLU A 5 11.90 -10.67 -0.54
CA GLU A 5 12.27 -10.51 -1.95
C GLU A 5 11.11 -9.99 -2.80
N ILE A 6 9.87 -10.46 -2.53
CA ILE A 6 8.67 -9.96 -3.20
C ILE A 6 8.44 -8.49 -2.84
N LYS A 7 8.61 -8.15 -1.56
CA LYS A 7 8.56 -6.75 -1.09
C LYS A 7 9.59 -5.89 -1.83
N ASP A 8 10.86 -6.32 -1.88
CA ASP A 8 11.93 -5.58 -2.53
C ASP A 8 11.66 -5.35 -4.04
N LYS A 9 11.19 -6.40 -4.73
CA LYS A 9 10.78 -6.28 -6.14
C LYS A 9 9.61 -5.33 -6.32
N LEU A 10 8.61 -5.37 -5.45
CA LEU A 10 7.48 -4.44 -5.48
C LEU A 10 7.95 -3.01 -5.25
N ILE A 11 8.85 -2.77 -4.29
CA ILE A 11 9.46 -1.46 -4.06
C ILE A 11 10.18 -0.98 -5.32
N ALA A 12 10.99 -1.83 -5.96
CA ALA A 12 11.70 -1.46 -7.18
C ALA A 12 10.75 -1.13 -8.35
N VAL A 13 9.66 -1.89 -8.51
CA VAL A 13 8.64 -1.64 -9.54
C VAL A 13 7.88 -0.35 -9.24
N VAL A 14 7.39 -0.17 -8.01
CA VAL A 14 6.68 1.06 -7.61
C VAL A 14 7.58 2.29 -7.70
N ALA A 15 8.86 2.16 -7.34
CA ALA A 15 9.85 3.23 -7.49
C ALA A 15 10.04 3.61 -8.97
N SER A 16 10.17 2.61 -9.84
CA SER A 16 10.26 2.84 -11.28
C SER A 16 9.01 3.53 -11.85
N LEU A 17 7.81 3.17 -11.36
CA LEU A 17 6.55 3.80 -11.76
C LEU A 17 6.44 5.23 -11.21
N HIS A 18 6.91 5.46 -9.98
CA HIS A 18 6.97 6.79 -9.39
C HIS A 18 7.93 7.71 -10.16
N GLU A 19 9.09 7.21 -10.61
CA GLU A 19 10.01 7.97 -11.48
C GLU A 19 9.39 8.32 -12.84
N GLN A 20 8.41 7.55 -13.31
CA GLN A 20 7.60 7.87 -14.50
C GLN A 20 6.53 8.95 -14.22
N GLY A 21 6.45 9.46 -13.00
CA GLY A 21 5.44 10.42 -12.56
C GLY A 21 4.08 9.81 -12.26
N MET A 22 4.01 8.49 -12.07
CA MET A 22 2.75 7.84 -11.71
C MET A 22 2.36 8.10 -10.27
N THR A 23 1.06 8.17 -10.05
CA THR A 23 0.47 8.22 -8.70
C THR A 23 0.51 6.84 -8.05
N PRO A 24 0.47 6.75 -6.71
CA PRO A 24 0.45 5.47 -6.00
C PRO A 24 -0.73 4.57 -6.38
N GLU A 25 -1.88 5.17 -6.72
CA GLU A 25 -3.05 4.47 -7.27
C GLU A 25 -2.73 3.81 -8.63
N GLN A 26 -2.15 4.58 -9.56
CA GLN A 26 -1.76 4.06 -10.86
C GLN A 26 -0.67 3.01 -10.76
N ALA A 27 0.35 3.24 -9.93
CA ALA A 27 1.45 2.28 -9.77
C ALA A 27 0.93 0.93 -9.28
N LEU A 28 -0.03 0.95 -8.36
CA LEU A 28 -0.71 -0.23 -7.87
C LEU A 28 -1.60 -0.87 -8.95
N GLU A 29 -2.40 -0.11 -9.69
CA GLU A 29 -3.16 -0.65 -10.82
C GLU A 29 -2.26 -1.33 -11.85
N HIS A 30 -1.12 -0.73 -12.17
CA HIS A 30 -0.10 -1.31 -13.05
C HIS A 30 0.46 -2.63 -12.51
N ILE A 31 0.72 -2.71 -11.20
CA ILE A 31 1.12 -3.96 -10.55
C ILE A 31 0.01 -5.00 -10.69
N LEU A 32 -1.24 -4.65 -10.38
CA LEU A 32 -2.37 -5.59 -10.50
C LEU A 32 -2.54 -6.11 -11.93
N GLN A 33 -2.43 -5.23 -12.92
CA GLN A 33 -2.46 -5.58 -14.34
C GLN A 33 -1.30 -6.52 -14.72
N ALA A 34 -0.08 -6.21 -14.28
CA ALA A 34 1.10 -7.05 -14.53
C ALA A 34 1.00 -8.43 -13.88
N TRP A 35 0.24 -8.55 -12.79
CA TRP A 35 0.03 -9.79 -12.04
C TRP A 35 -1.17 -10.60 -12.58
N GLY A 36 -1.87 -10.09 -13.60
CA GLY A 36 -2.82 -10.87 -14.41
C GLY A 36 -4.25 -10.96 -13.89
N GLY A 37 -4.66 -10.13 -12.92
CA GLY A 37 -6.01 -10.17 -12.37
C GLY A 37 -6.42 -8.90 -11.64
N THR A 38 -7.73 -8.63 -11.60
CA THR A 38 -8.28 -7.50 -10.82
C THR A 38 -7.82 -7.55 -9.36
N ALA A 39 -7.73 -6.38 -8.69
CA ALA A 39 -7.38 -6.22 -7.28
C ALA A 39 -7.93 -7.33 -6.35
N LYS A 40 -9.16 -7.77 -6.64
CA LYS A 40 -9.87 -8.83 -5.94
C LYS A 40 -9.20 -10.21 -6.01
N ASP A 41 -8.70 -10.62 -7.17
CA ASP A 41 -8.04 -11.92 -7.36
C ASP A 41 -6.70 -11.96 -6.61
N ILE A 42 -5.99 -10.84 -6.55
CA ILE A 42 -4.68 -10.75 -5.90
C ILE A 42 -4.82 -10.66 -4.38
N ALA A 43 -5.85 -9.96 -3.88
CA ALA A 43 -6.22 -9.98 -2.47
C ALA A 43 -6.63 -11.40 -2.01
N LEU A 44 -7.22 -12.21 -2.90
CA LEU A 44 -7.60 -13.60 -2.63
C LEU A 44 -6.41 -14.57 -2.51
N ILE A 45 -5.25 -14.25 -3.09
CA ILE A 45 -4.04 -15.09 -2.99
C ILE A 45 -3.40 -15.02 -1.58
N GLY A 46 -3.86 -14.12 -0.69
CA GLY A 46 -3.44 -14.04 0.71
C GLY A 46 -1.97 -13.64 0.92
N LEU A 47 -1.23 -13.40 -0.17
CA LEU A 47 0.17 -12.99 -0.17
C LEU A 47 0.34 -11.47 -0.09
N ILE A 48 -0.65 -10.73 -0.61
CA ILE A 48 -0.66 -9.26 -0.57
C ILE A 48 -1.54 -8.83 0.59
N THR A 49 -0.90 -8.42 1.68
CA THR A 49 -1.59 -7.84 2.84
C THR A 49 -1.70 -6.33 2.67
N PRO A 50 -2.72 -5.68 3.27
CA PRO A 50 -2.84 -4.23 3.24
C PRO A 50 -1.59 -3.54 3.79
N GLN A 51 -0.95 -4.15 4.80
CA GLN A 51 0.31 -3.67 5.37
C GLN A 51 1.46 -3.71 4.38
N LEU A 52 1.57 -4.75 3.55
CA LEU A 52 2.64 -4.85 2.55
C LEU A 52 2.49 -3.78 1.47
N ILE A 53 1.27 -3.55 0.93
CA ILE A 53 1.04 -2.48 -0.04
C ILE A 53 1.36 -1.13 0.58
N ALA A 54 0.84 -0.87 1.77
CA ALA A 54 1.01 0.41 2.43
C ALA A 54 2.48 0.69 2.78
N ASP A 55 3.24 -0.33 3.18
CA ASP A 55 4.69 -0.21 3.43
C ASP A 55 5.47 0.05 2.13
N VAL A 56 5.17 -0.64 1.03
CA VAL A 56 5.79 -0.39 -0.28
C VAL A 56 5.52 1.03 -0.75
N LEU A 57 4.25 1.46 -0.70
CA LEU A 57 3.86 2.81 -1.11
C LEU A 57 4.51 3.87 -0.21
N HIS A 58 4.49 3.67 1.11
CA HIS A 58 5.13 4.59 2.05
C HIS A 58 6.66 4.63 1.87
N SER A 59 7.29 3.51 1.52
CA SER A 59 8.74 3.46 1.27
C SER A 59 9.14 4.22 0.01
N VAL A 60 8.33 4.13 -1.06
CA VAL A 60 8.64 4.79 -2.35
C VAL A 60 8.23 6.25 -2.36
N TYR A 61 7.00 6.55 -1.95
CA TYR A 61 6.44 7.89 -2.03
C TYR A 61 6.75 8.72 -0.79
N GLN A 62 7.11 8.09 0.34
CA GLN A 62 7.46 8.73 1.61
C GLN A 62 6.54 9.90 1.96
N ASP A 63 7.02 11.14 1.78
CA ASP A 63 6.31 12.39 2.08
C ASP A 63 5.19 12.74 1.08
N ALA A 64 5.26 12.21 -0.14
CA ALA A 64 4.27 12.44 -1.20
C ALA A 64 2.97 11.64 -1.01
N ILE A 65 2.95 10.66 -0.09
CA ILE A 65 1.76 9.84 0.18
C ILE A 65 1.27 10.02 1.62
N SER A 66 0.01 10.45 1.75
CA SER A 66 -0.63 10.56 3.06
C SER A 66 -1.28 9.24 3.49
N ALA A 67 -1.37 9.01 4.80
CA ALA A 67 -2.12 7.89 5.38
C ALA A 67 -3.56 7.80 4.84
N ARG A 68 -4.21 8.94 4.59
CA ARG A 68 -5.55 8.99 3.99
C ARG A 68 -5.57 8.43 2.57
N GLN A 69 -4.56 8.74 1.74
CA GLN A 69 -4.46 8.16 0.39
C GLN A 69 -4.25 6.65 0.46
N ILE A 70 -3.36 6.19 1.35
CA ILE A 70 -3.17 4.75 1.59
C ILE A 70 -4.49 4.10 1.99
N ALA A 71 -5.25 4.71 2.90
CA ALA A 71 -6.55 4.21 3.33
C ALA A 71 -7.56 4.08 2.18
N MET A 72 -7.61 5.10 1.31
CA MET A 72 -8.49 5.12 0.14
C MET A 72 -8.12 4.04 -0.87
N ILE A 73 -6.82 3.91 -1.16
CA ILE A 73 -6.28 2.87 -2.03
C ILE A 73 -6.66 1.49 -1.50
N LEU A 74 -6.39 1.21 -0.23
CA LEU A 74 -6.71 -0.10 0.37
C LEU A 74 -8.22 -0.37 0.37
N GLN A 75 -9.05 0.66 0.55
CA GLN A 75 -10.49 0.53 0.46
C GLN A 75 -10.96 0.21 -0.97
N GLN A 76 -10.37 0.86 -1.99
CA GLN A 76 -10.67 0.58 -3.41
C GLN A 76 -10.26 -0.83 -3.82
N LEU A 77 -9.20 -1.37 -3.22
CA LEU A 77 -8.79 -2.76 -3.39
C LEU A 77 -9.75 -3.77 -2.76
N GLY A 78 -10.67 -3.32 -1.91
CA GLY A 78 -11.65 -4.16 -1.22
C GLY A 78 -11.14 -4.75 0.09
N TYR A 79 -10.08 -4.19 0.70
CA TYR A 79 -9.65 -4.61 2.03
C TYR A 79 -10.63 -4.18 3.12
N ASP A 80 -10.72 -5.00 4.16
CA ASP A 80 -11.54 -4.74 5.33
C ASP A 80 -11.09 -3.48 6.08
N ARG A 81 -12.06 -2.64 6.46
CA ARG A 81 -11.87 -1.46 7.32
C ARG A 81 -10.99 -1.72 8.57
N PRO A 82 -11.18 -2.80 9.35
CA PRO A 82 -10.30 -3.09 10.48
C PRO A 82 -8.84 -3.36 10.06
N ALA A 83 -8.61 -4.07 8.95
CA ALA A 83 -7.26 -4.35 8.46
C ALA A 83 -6.55 -3.08 7.95
N ILE A 84 -7.31 -2.18 7.32
CA ILE A 84 -6.84 -0.85 6.91
C ILE A 84 -6.47 -0.02 8.15
N ALA A 85 -7.35 0.06 9.14
CA ALA A 85 -7.10 0.84 10.36
C ALA A 85 -5.87 0.33 11.12
N ASP A 86 -5.67 -0.99 11.18
CA ASP A 86 -4.50 -1.60 11.80
C ASP A 86 -3.21 -1.26 11.04
N THR A 87 -3.23 -1.40 9.71
CA THR A 87 -2.13 -1.03 8.81
C THR A 87 -1.71 0.43 9.00
N LEU A 88 -2.69 1.35 9.00
CA LEU A 88 -2.43 2.78 9.17
C LEU A 88 -1.87 3.09 10.56
N ARG A 89 -2.33 2.40 11.61
CA ARG A 89 -1.78 2.55 12.96
C ARG A 89 -0.32 2.11 13.04
N THR A 90 0.04 1.05 12.33
CA THR A 90 1.42 0.55 12.26
C THR A 90 2.34 1.51 11.52
N LEU A 91 1.90 2.06 10.39
CA LEU A 91 2.72 2.96 9.57
C LEU A 91 2.76 4.40 10.09
N PHE A 92 1.63 4.88 10.62
CA PHE A 92 1.46 6.25 11.11
C PHE A 92 0.98 6.25 12.57
N PRO A 93 1.84 5.84 13.52
CA PRO A 93 1.47 5.84 14.94
C PRO A 93 1.16 7.25 15.47
N GLU A 94 1.68 8.28 14.81
CA GLU A 94 1.40 9.69 15.07
C GLU A 94 -0.07 10.09 14.84
N LEU A 95 -0.74 9.53 13.83
CA LEU A 95 -2.18 9.75 13.62
C LEU A 95 -3.01 9.13 14.73
N SER A 96 -2.54 8.02 15.30
CA SER A 96 -3.16 7.40 16.47
C SER A 96 -2.95 8.22 17.75
N ARG A 97 -1.93 9.09 17.82
CA ARG A 97 -1.64 9.98 18.95
C ARG A 97 -2.23 11.37 18.81
N ALA A 98 -2.53 11.82 17.60
CA ALA A 98 -3.12 13.15 17.35
C ALA A 98 -4.55 13.30 17.91
N GLY A 99 -5.21 12.22 18.34
CA GLY A 99 -6.49 12.27 19.06
C GLY A 99 -6.38 12.52 20.57
N GLY A 100 -5.17 12.68 21.11
CA GLY A 100 -4.91 12.69 22.56
C GLY A 100 -4.09 13.89 23.04
N ARG A 101 -4.45 15.12 22.65
CA ARG A 101 -4.01 16.34 23.36
C ARG A 101 -5.13 17.38 23.35
N ALA A 102 -5.99 17.32 24.35
CA ALA A 102 -6.80 18.43 24.83
C ALA A 102 -6.49 18.62 26.31
#